data_AF-A0A2G9TEF2-F1
#
_entry.id   AF-A0A2G9TEF2-F1
#
_cell.length_a   1.000
_cell.length_b   1.000
_cell.length_c   1.000
_cell.angle_alpha   90.00
_cell.angle_beta   90.00
_cell.angle_gamma   90.00
#
_symmetry.space_group_name_H-M   'P 1'
#
loop_
_entity.id
_entity.type
_entity.pdbx_description
1 polymer ?
#
loop_
_entity_poly.entity_id
_entity_poly.type
_entity_poly.pdbx_seq_one_letter_code
_entity_poly.pdbx_strand_id
1 'polypeptide(L)'
;FDFKIIVSGQDSDRKERVGGEKPTGNAADSLRDHKCRIPKLEIDGAEVKDFFFKAEPLQCHKNPTNWVYIDDNNQVQYIEQRKNAKCRGKYVTRKDDDHNNFNPFNFLPSGKPLMSDFAIVQCRDGKDKWSGILMSVVRKDASQLLREDVTPAPDSSGLNVFFLGFDSLSHMSFRRKLPKTVDVLEKYIGSVVLN
;
A
#
# COMPACT_ATOMS: atom_id res chain seq x y z
N PHE A 1 -24.96 12.40 28.89
CA PHE A 1 -23.53 12.02 28.84
C PHE A 1 -22.76 13.25 28.40
N ASP A 2 -21.99 13.82 29.33
CA ASP A 2 -21.31 15.10 29.16
C ASP A 2 -19.82 14.79 28.95
N PHE A 3 -19.31 15.04 27.75
CA PHE A 3 -17.91 14.75 27.43
C PHE A 3 -17.04 15.93 27.82
N LYS A 4 -16.20 15.74 28.83
CA LYS A 4 -15.15 16.69 29.19
C LYS A 4 -13.95 16.48 28.27
N ILE A 5 -13.87 17.28 27.20
CA ILE A 5 -12.69 17.32 26.33
C ILE A 5 -11.56 17.99 27.11
N ILE A 6 -10.53 17.22 27.46
CA ILE A 6 -9.27 17.76 27.98
C ILE A 6 -8.32 17.87 26.79
N VAL A 7 -8.11 19.10 26.33
CA VAL A 7 -7.01 19.40 25.41
C VAL A 7 -5.75 19.51 26.25
N SER A 8 -4.93 18.46 26.27
CA SER A 8 -3.56 18.59 26.75
C SER A 8 -2.80 19.45 25.75
N GLY A 9 -2.56 20.71 26.11
CA GLY A 9 -1.64 21.56 25.38
C GLY A 9 -0.31 20.83 25.21
N GLN A 10 0.20 20.79 23.98
CA GLN A 10 1.51 20.22 23.69
C GLN A 10 2.53 20.84 24.63
N ASP A 11 3.28 19.97 25.30
CA ASP A 11 4.46 20.26 26.12
C ASP A 11 5.29 21.37 25.49
N SER A 12 5.03 22.59 25.93
CA SER A 12 5.87 23.75 25.67
C SER A 12 6.53 24.04 27.00
N ASP A 13 7.73 23.50 27.16
CA ASP A 13 8.74 23.85 28.17
C ASP A 13 8.18 24.24 29.55
N ARG A 14 7.97 23.22 30.39
CA ARG A 14 7.81 23.37 31.83
C ARG A 14 9.11 23.92 32.43
N LYS A 15 9.32 25.24 32.36
CA LYS A 15 10.13 25.96 33.35
C LYS A 15 9.20 26.46 34.43
N GLU A 16 9.20 25.76 35.57
CA GLU A 16 8.56 26.18 36.80
C GLU A 16 9.00 27.61 37.15
N ARG A 17 8.13 28.60 36.91
CA ARG A 17 8.24 29.91 37.55
C ARG A 17 7.58 29.79 38.92
N VAL A 18 8.39 29.59 39.94
CA VAL A 18 8.00 29.78 41.33
C VAL A 18 7.81 31.29 41.54
N GLY A 19 6.56 31.69 41.83
CA GLY A 19 6.22 33.04 42.28
C GLY A 19 6.01 34.07 41.17
N GLY A 20 4.76 34.31 40.77
CA GLY A 20 4.38 35.45 39.93
C GLY A 20 2.88 35.44 39.64
N GLU A 21 2.23 36.59 39.83
CA GLU A 21 0.79 36.80 39.64
C GLU A 21 0.25 36.25 38.31
N LYS A 22 -0.97 35.68 38.35
CA LYS A 22 -1.69 35.24 37.14
C LYS A 22 -1.96 36.46 36.25
N PRO A 23 -1.47 36.49 34.99
CA PRO A 23 -1.81 37.56 34.09
C PRO A 23 -3.28 37.41 33.67
N THR A 24 -4.07 38.45 33.94
CA THR A 24 -5.42 38.64 33.39
C THR A 24 -5.31 39.09 31.93
N GLY A 25 -4.82 38.20 31.07
CA GLY A 25 -4.76 38.38 29.63
C GLY A 25 -5.89 37.63 28.94
N ASN A 26 -6.65 38.29 28.06
CA ASN A 26 -7.63 37.65 27.18
C ASN A 26 -6.95 36.51 26.40
N ALA A 27 -7.33 35.26 26.68
CA ALA A 27 -6.75 34.06 26.07
C ALA A 27 -6.80 34.05 24.53
N ALA A 28 -7.70 34.84 23.93
CA ALA A 28 -7.86 34.97 22.49
C ALA A 28 -6.67 35.65 21.78
N ASP A 29 -5.88 36.47 22.46
CA ASP A 29 -4.74 37.19 21.83
C ASP A 29 -3.47 36.33 21.75
N SER A 30 -3.35 35.31 22.61
CA SER A 30 -2.21 34.39 22.67
C SER A 30 -2.03 33.56 21.40
N LEU A 31 -3.11 33.28 20.67
CA LEU A 31 -3.11 32.41 19.47
C LEU A 31 -2.65 33.10 18.18
N ARG A 32 -2.48 34.43 18.18
CA ARG A 32 -2.14 35.17 16.96
C ARG A 32 -0.71 34.93 16.46
N ASP A 33 0.20 34.58 17.37
CA ASP A 33 1.62 34.36 17.07
C ASP A 33 2.04 32.87 17.07
N HIS A 34 1.11 31.96 17.39
CA HIS A 34 1.40 30.51 17.40
C HIS A 34 1.38 29.96 15.97
N LYS A 35 2.55 29.96 15.33
CA LYS A 35 2.78 29.18 14.10
C LYS A 35 2.94 27.72 14.48
N CYS A 36 2.12 26.83 13.88
CA CYS A 36 2.34 25.39 13.97
C CYS A 36 3.73 25.06 13.40
N ARG A 37 4.68 24.73 14.28
CA ARG A 37 6.01 24.26 13.89
C ARG A 37 6.00 22.76 13.91
N ILE A 38 5.98 22.15 12.72
CA ILE A 38 6.07 20.70 12.59
C ILE A 38 7.47 20.28 13.08
N PRO A 39 7.57 19.44 14.12
CA PRO A 39 8.85 19.03 14.66
C PRO A 39 9.60 18.18 13.63
N LYS A 40 10.89 18.49 13.42
CA LYS A 40 11.77 17.67 12.57
C LYS A 40 12.23 16.47 13.38
N LEU A 41 11.60 15.32 13.15
CA LEU A 41 11.98 14.07 13.80
C LEU A 41 13.23 13.47 13.15
N GLU A 42 14.17 13.02 13.97
CA GLU A 42 15.32 12.28 13.47
C GLU A 42 14.90 10.92 12.92
N ILE A 43 15.40 10.57 11.74
CA ILE A 43 15.10 9.28 11.11
C ILE A 43 15.59 8.15 12.02
N ASP A 44 16.82 8.20 12.52
CA ASP A 44 17.38 7.12 13.35
C ASP A 44 17.45 7.49 14.85
N GLY A 45 16.46 8.24 15.33
CA GLY A 45 16.38 8.63 16.75
C GLY A 45 16.50 7.42 17.68
N ALA A 46 17.23 7.60 18.79
CA ALA A 46 17.59 6.51 19.71
C ALA A 46 16.36 5.74 20.24
N GLU A 47 15.23 6.42 20.38
CA GLU A 47 13.96 5.85 20.87
C GLU A 47 13.38 4.76 19.96
N VAL A 48 13.69 4.80 18.66
CA VAL A 48 13.03 3.92 17.67
C VAL A 48 14.00 3.05 16.88
N LYS A 49 15.30 3.38 16.87
CA LYS A 49 16.32 2.72 16.05
C LYS A 49 16.38 1.21 16.28
N ASP A 50 16.25 0.77 17.53
CA ASP A 50 16.35 -0.64 17.91
C ASP A 50 15.15 -1.48 17.43
N PHE A 51 14.01 -0.84 17.13
CA PHE A 51 12.83 -1.50 16.57
C PHE A 51 12.92 -1.67 15.05
N PHE A 52 13.89 -1.03 14.39
CA PHE A 52 14.03 -1.05 12.95
C PHE A 52 15.26 -1.85 12.49
N PHE A 53 15.05 -3.15 12.26
CA PHE A 53 16.08 -4.03 11.69
C PHE A 53 15.93 -4.18 10.17
N LYS A 54 17.03 -4.55 9.51
CA LYS A 54 17.06 -4.88 8.08
C LYS A 54 16.45 -6.27 7.90
N ALA A 55 15.41 -6.37 7.07
CA ALA A 55 14.82 -7.67 6.72
C ALA A 55 15.84 -8.51 5.94
N GLU A 56 15.82 -9.82 6.16
CA GLU A 56 16.66 -10.73 5.39
C GLU A 56 16.28 -10.69 3.89
N PRO A 57 17.25 -10.81 2.97
CA PRO A 57 16.95 -10.87 1.55
C PRO A 57 16.02 -12.02 1.20
N LEU A 58 15.03 -11.73 0.35
CA LEU A 58 14.14 -12.76 -0.20
C LEU A 58 14.95 -13.80 -0.97
N GLN A 59 14.80 -15.07 -0.58
CA GLN A 59 15.47 -16.19 -1.21
C GLN A 59 14.66 -16.72 -2.40
N CYS A 60 14.46 -15.90 -3.44
CA CYS A 60 13.56 -16.19 -4.56
C CYS A 60 13.85 -17.53 -5.25
N HIS A 61 15.12 -17.95 -5.33
CA HIS A 61 15.56 -19.21 -5.93
C HIS A 61 15.15 -20.47 -5.15
N LYS A 62 14.77 -20.33 -3.87
CA LYS A 62 14.24 -21.45 -3.09
C LYS A 62 12.79 -21.77 -3.45
N ASN A 63 12.09 -20.84 -4.11
CA ASN A 63 10.73 -21.08 -4.56
C ASN A 63 10.76 -21.95 -5.82
N PRO A 64 9.95 -23.03 -5.88
CA PRO A 64 9.84 -23.81 -7.09
C PRO A 64 9.35 -22.93 -8.24
N THR A 65 9.86 -23.16 -9.45
CA THR A 65 9.41 -22.46 -10.65
C THR A 65 7.89 -22.54 -10.77
N ASN A 66 7.24 -21.41 -11.01
CA ASN A 66 5.79 -21.37 -11.21
C ASN A 66 5.41 -22.21 -12.43
N TRP A 67 4.48 -23.15 -12.25
CA TRP A 67 3.97 -23.95 -13.37
C TRP A 67 2.94 -23.18 -14.19
N VAL A 68 2.22 -22.27 -13.53
CA VAL A 68 1.12 -21.49 -14.10
C VAL A 68 1.37 -20.02 -13.77
N TYR A 69 1.11 -19.14 -14.73
CA TYR A 69 1.22 -17.69 -14.57
C TYR A 69 0.10 -16.99 -15.33
N ILE A 70 -0.07 -15.69 -15.09
CA ILE A 70 -0.97 -14.82 -15.84
C ILE A 70 -0.11 -13.96 -16.76
N ASP A 71 -0.43 -13.94 -18.05
CA ASP A 71 0.29 -13.15 -19.06
C ASP A 71 -0.17 -11.68 -19.11
N ASP A 72 0.49 -10.89 -19.96
CA ASP A 72 0.20 -9.45 -20.13
C ASP A 72 -1.20 -9.16 -20.70
N ASN A 73 -1.87 -10.18 -21.25
CA ASN A 73 -3.26 -10.11 -21.72
C ASN A 73 -4.26 -10.58 -20.66
N ASN A 74 -3.79 -10.75 -19.42
CA ASN A 74 -4.57 -11.26 -18.29
C ASN A 74 -5.10 -12.69 -18.52
N GLN A 75 -4.38 -13.53 -19.26
CA GLN A 75 -4.76 -14.91 -19.53
C GLN A 75 -3.89 -15.89 -18.77
N VAL A 76 -4.50 -16.98 -18.32
CA VAL A 76 -3.77 -18.08 -17.68
C VAL A 76 -2.89 -18.78 -18.71
N GLN A 77 -1.62 -18.97 -18.38
CA GLN A 77 -0.66 -19.71 -19.17
C GLN A 77 0.08 -20.75 -18.33
N TYR A 78 0.45 -21.85 -18.99
CA TYR A 78 1.27 -22.90 -18.42
C TYR A 78 2.67 -22.82 -19.00
N ILE A 79 3.69 -23.09 -18.18
CA ILE A 79 5.05 -23.27 -18.69
C ILE A 79 5.09 -24.46 -19.64
N GLU A 80 5.97 -24.39 -20.63
CA GLU A 80 6.03 -25.38 -21.71
C GLU A 80 6.17 -26.82 -21.22
N GLN A 81 7.00 -27.04 -20.21
CA GLN A 81 7.27 -28.35 -19.62
C GLN A 81 6.05 -28.94 -18.88
N ARG A 82 5.05 -28.10 -18.56
CA ARG A 82 3.87 -28.45 -17.76
C ARG A 82 2.56 -28.16 -18.50
N LYS A 83 2.57 -28.02 -19.82
CA LYS A 83 1.37 -27.78 -20.66
C LYS A 83 0.23 -28.78 -20.42
N ASN A 84 0.56 -30.01 -20.02
CA ASN A 84 -0.40 -31.09 -19.76
C ASN A 84 -0.78 -31.25 -18.26
N ALA A 85 -0.29 -30.36 -17.39
CA ALA A 85 -0.56 -30.45 -15.96
C ALA A 85 -2.05 -30.24 -15.66
N LYS A 86 -2.60 -31.09 -14.79
CA LYS A 86 -4.00 -31.00 -14.36
C LYS A 86 -4.09 -30.11 -13.14
N CYS A 87 -4.70 -28.93 -13.28
CA CYS A 87 -4.86 -27.97 -12.20
C CYS A 87 -6.31 -27.81 -11.77
N ARG A 88 -6.51 -27.80 -10.46
CA ARG A 88 -7.79 -27.55 -9.79
C ARG A 88 -7.58 -26.56 -8.67
N GLY A 89 -8.64 -26.00 -8.12
CA GLY A 89 -8.48 -24.98 -7.10
C GLY A 89 -9.78 -24.33 -6.70
N LYS A 90 -9.65 -23.10 -6.22
CA LYS A 90 -10.78 -22.25 -5.84
C LYS A 90 -10.50 -20.80 -6.17
N TYR A 91 -11.47 -20.14 -6.79
CA TYR A 91 -11.51 -18.69 -6.89
C TYR A 91 -11.83 -18.10 -5.53
N VAL A 92 -11.16 -17.02 -5.17
CA VAL A 92 -11.35 -16.30 -3.91
C VAL A 92 -11.94 -14.95 -4.24
N THR A 93 -13.09 -14.63 -3.64
CA THR A 93 -13.73 -13.31 -3.72
C THR A 93 -13.98 -12.82 -2.31
N ARG A 94 -13.54 -11.60 -1.99
CA ARG A 94 -13.78 -10.98 -0.68
C ARG A 94 -15.28 -10.71 -0.52
N LYS A 95 -15.85 -11.13 0.61
CA LYS A 95 -17.26 -10.87 0.95
C LYS A 95 -17.36 -9.63 1.84
N ASP A 96 -16.50 -9.55 2.85
CA ASP A 96 -16.39 -8.47 3.81
C ASP A 96 -14.95 -8.42 4.37
N ASP A 97 -14.73 -7.72 5.49
CA ASP A 97 -13.39 -7.52 6.03
C ASP A 97 -12.74 -8.78 6.60
N ASP A 98 -13.55 -9.71 7.08
CA ASP A 98 -13.09 -10.90 7.78
C ASP A 98 -13.36 -12.19 7.00
N HIS A 99 -14.20 -12.13 5.96
CA HIS A 99 -14.67 -13.31 5.25
C HIS A 99 -14.42 -13.26 3.74
N ASN A 100 -14.06 -14.44 3.21
CA ASN A 100 -13.89 -14.69 1.79
C ASN A 100 -14.82 -15.82 1.34
N ASN A 101 -15.39 -15.68 0.14
CA ASN A 101 -16.05 -16.78 -0.54
C ASN A 101 -15.04 -17.57 -1.37
N PHE A 102 -15.25 -18.88 -1.43
CA PHE A 102 -14.37 -19.82 -2.13
C PHE A 102 -15.17 -20.64 -3.14
N ASN A 103 -14.99 -20.36 -4.42
CA ASN A 103 -15.69 -21.05 -5.50
C ASN A 103 -14.76 -22.10 -6.14
N PRO A 104 -14.97 -23.40 -5.91
CA PRO A 104 -14.09 -24.44 -6.41
C PRO A 104 -14.18 -24.60 -7.93
N PHE A 105 -13.07 -24.99 -8.55
CA PHE A 105 -13.01 -25.41 -9.95
C PHE A 105 -12.15 -26.66 -10.09
N ASN A 106 -12.55 -27.54 -11.03
CA ASN A 106 -11.85 -28.80 -11.29
C ASN A 106 -10.77 -28.68 -12.38
N PHE A 107 -10.85 -27.62 -13.20
CA PHE A 107 -9.96 -27.39 -14.32
C PHE A 107 -9.67 -25.90 -14.46
N LEU A 108 -8.41 -25.56 -14.73
CA LEU A 108 -7.98 -24.19 -15.01
C LEU A 108 -7.61 -24.08 -16.50
N PRO A 109 -8.44 -23.42 -17.34
CA PRO A 109 -8.19 -23.35 -18.78
C PRO A 109 -7.04 -22.39 -19.11
N SER A 110 -6.09 -22.84 -19.95
CA SER A 110 -5.09 -21.96 -20.57
C SER A 110 -5.74 -21.03 -21.61
N GLY A 111 -5.21 -19.82 -21.77
CA GLY A 111 -5.68 -18.82 -22.74
C GLY A 111 -7.01 -18.16 -22.35
N LYS A 112 -7.44 -18.31 -21.10
CA LYS A 112 -8.63 -17.66 -20.55
C LYS A 112 -8.27 -16.82 -19.34
N PRO A 113 -8.99 -15.70 -19.08
CA PRO A 113 -8.80 -14.95 -17.87
C PRO A 113 -9.26 -15.73 -16.64
N LEU A 114 -8.74 -15.36 -15.47
CA LEU A 114 -9.29 -15.84 -14.21
C LEU A 114 -10.73 -15.32 -14.04
N MET A 115 -11.60 -16.13 -13.44
CA MET A 115 -12.97 -15.73 -13.11
C MET A 115 -13.06 -14.90 -11.82
N SER A 116 -11.94 -14.68 -11.13
CA SER A 116 -11.81 -13.82 -9.95
C SER A 116 -10.41 -13.22 -9.89
N ASP A 117 -10.25 -12.12 -9.15
CA ASP A 117 -8.97 -11.45 -8.88
C ASP A 117 -7.92 -12.41 -8.31
N PHE A 118 -8.37 -13.38 -7.51
CA PHE A 118 -7.52 -14.35 -6.85
C PHE A 118 -7.98 -15.78 -7.11
N ALA A 119 -7.02 -16.68 -7.30
CA ALA A 119 -7.25 -18.11 -7.34
C ALA A 119 -6.17 -18.86 -6.56
N ILE A 120 -6.59 -19.79 -5.71
CA ILE A 120 -5.68 -20.77 -5.08
C ILE A 120 -5.68 -22.01 -5.96
N VAL A 121 -4.51 -22.35 -6.51
CA VAL A 121 -4.36 -23.38 -7.54
C VAL A 121 -3.47 -24.51 -7.04
N GLN A 122 -3.85 -25.74 -7.36
CA GLN A 122 -3.08 -26.94 -7.15
C GLN A 122 -3.00 -27.72 -8.45
N CYS A 123 -1.78 -28.00 -8.89
CA CYS A 123 -1.49 -28.71 -10.13
C CYS A 123 -0.80 -30.04 -9.86
N ARG A 124 -1.06 -31.01 -10.74
CA ARG A 124 -0.35 -32.29 -10.78
C ARG A 124 0.06 -32.61 -12.20
N ASP A 125 1.28 -33.12 -12.31
CA ASP A 125 1.83 -33.63 -13.56
C ASP A 125 2.65 -34.90 -13.24
N GLY A 126 2.06 -36.07 -13.52
CA GLY A 126 2.58 -37.34 -13.03
C GLY A 126 2.64 -37.40 -11.50
N LYS A 127 3.86 -37.57 -10.96
CA LYS A 127 4.12 -37.59 -9.51
C LYS A 127 4.38 -36.21 -8.92
N ASP A 128 4.72 -35.24 -9.77
CA ASP A 128 5.05 -33.89 -9.34
C ASP A 128 3.79 -33.12 -8.97
N LYS A 129 3.93 -32.21 -8.02
CA LYS A 129 2.85 -31.35 -7.55
C LYS A 129 3.36 -29.92 -7.43
N TRP A 130 2.47 -28.98 -7.70
CA TRP A 130 2.70 -27.56 -7.48
C TRP A 130 1.46 -26.91 -6.90
N SER A 131 1.65 -25.90 -6.08
CA SER A 131 0.56 -25.08 -5.57
C SER A 131 0.99 -23.64 -5.51
N GLY A 132 0.08 -22.73 -5.86
CA GLY A 132 0.34 -21.30 -5.87
C GLY A 132 -0.93 -20.49 -5.78
N ILE A 133 -0.76 -19.21 -5.51
CA ILE A 133 -1.81 -18.21 -5.60
C ILE A 133 -1.59 -17.45 -6.90
N LEU A 134 -2.63 -17.40 -7.74
CA LEU A 134 -2.66 -16.54 -8.92
C LEU A 134 -3.43 -15.29 -8.58
N MET A 135 -2.90 -14.15 -9.02
CA MET A 135 -3.52 -12.85 -8.91
C MET A 135 -3.63 -12.26 -10.32
N SER A 136 -4.85 -11.87 -10.70
CA SER A 136 -5.16 -11.19 -11.94
C SER A 136 -5.38 -9.71 -11.66
N VAL A 137 -5.03 -8.85 -12.62
CA VAL A 137 -5.44 -7.46 -12.60
C VAL A 137 -6.70 -7.35 -13.45
N VAL A 138 -7.84 -7.06 -12.83
CA VAL A 138 -9.07 -6.76 -13.58
C VAL A 138 -8.88 -5.41 -14.26
N ARG A 139 -8.51 -5.47 -15.54
CA ARG A 139 -8.52 -4.29 -16.39
C ARG A 139 -9.97 -3.90 -16.62
N LYS A 140 -10.35 -2.72 -16.15
CA LYS A 140 -11.58 -2.09 -16.62
C LYS A 140 -11.41 -1.79 -18.10
N ASP A 141 -12.50 -1.94 -18.84
CA ASP A 141 -12.50 -1.68 -20.27
C ASP A 141 -12.05 -0.24 -20.53
N ALA A 142 -11.18 -0.05 -21.52
CA ALA A 142 -10.69 1.27 -21.88
C ALA A 142 -11.84 2.23 -22.22
N SER A 143 -12.93 1.75 -22.85
CA SER A 143 -14.12 2.55 -23.13
C SER A 143 -14.87 3.01 -21.87
N GLN A 144 -14.73 2.28 -20.75
CA GLN A 144 -15.33 2.67 -19.47
C GLN A 144 -14.48 3.70 -18.72
N LEU A 145 -13.16 3.70 -18.93
CA LEU A 145 -12.21 4.59 -18.26
C LEU A 145 -11.89 5.84 -19.07
N LEU A 146 -11.76 5.68 -20.38
CA LEU A 146 -11.44 6.68 -21.39
C LEU A 146 -12.70 6.91 -22.21
N ARG A 147 -13.66 7.61 -21.61
CA ARG A 147 -14.77 8.17 -22.37
C ARG A 147 -14.19 9.23 -23.32
N GLU A 148 -14.08 8.88 -24.61
CA GLU A 148 -13.54 9.78 -25.65
C GLU A 148 -14.34 11.09 -25.78
N ASP A 149 -15.57 11.11 -25.26
CA ASP A 149 -16.48 12.25 -25.22
C ASP A 149 -16.28 13.16 -23.99
N VAL A 150 -15.39 12.82 -23.06
CA VAL A 150 -15.09 13.68 -21.90
C VAL A 150 -14.08 14.75 -22.33
N THR A 151 -14.60 15.90 -22.73
CA THR A 151 -13.79 17.12 -22.81
C THR A 151 -13.28 17.45 -21.40
N PRO A 152 -11.95 17.58 -21.20
CA PRO A 152 -11.40 18.07 -19.95
C PRO A 152 -12.07 19.39 -19.56
N ALA A 153 -12.30 19.59 -18.26
CA ALA A 153 -12.84 20.86 -17.79
C ALA A 153 -11.96 22.04 -18.30
N PRO A 154 -12.52 23.23 -18.55
CA PRO A 154 -11.76 24.36 -19.10
C PRO A 154 -10.56 24.78 -18.24
N ASP A 155 -10.57 24.44 -16.95
CA ASP A 155 -9.53 24.66 -15.94
C ASP A 155 -8.63 23.43 -15.70
N SER A 156 -8.77 22.37 -16.50
CA SER A 156 -7.93 21.20 -16.41
C SER A 156 -6.48 21.54 -16.73
N SER A 157 -5.56 21.07 -15.89
CA SER A 157 -4.11 21.19 -16.14
C SER A 157 -3.63 20.34 -17.33
N GLY A 158 -4.48 19.45 -17.86
CA GLY A 158 -4.11 18.48 -18.90
C GLY A 158 -3.16 17.38 -18.40
N LEU A 159 -2.89 17.31 -17.09
CA LEU A 159 -1.99 16.32 -16.50
C LEU A 159 -2.74 15.04 -16.12
N ASN A 160 -2.08 13.90 -16.33
CA ASN A 160 -2.51 12.63 -15.76
C ASN A 160 -1.96 12.52 -14.32
N VAL A 161 -2.84 12.20 -13.36
CA VAL A 161 -2.46 12.04 -11.95
C VAL A 161 -2.48 10.56 -11.60
N PHE A 162 -1.36 10.06 -11.07
CA PHE A 162 -1.27 8.71 -10.52
C PHE A 162 -1.19 8.80 -9.00
N PHE A 163 -2.13 8.14 -8.31
CA PHE A 163 -2.13 8.04 -6.86
C PHE A 163 -1.57 6.68 -6.45
N LEU A 164 -0.50 6.70 -5.66
CA LEU A 164 0.07 5.50 -5.02
C LEU A 164 0.00 5.69 -3.50
N GLY A 165 -0.80 4.86 -2.84
CA GLY A 165 -0.92 4.83 -1.39
C GLY A 165 -0.19 3.63 -0.82
N PHE A 166 0.60 3.84 0.24
CA PHE A 166 1.08 2.77 1.09
C PHE A 166 0.29 2.80 2.39
N ASP A 167 -0.53 1.78 2.60
CA ASP A 167 -1.28 1.64 3.84
C ASP A 167 -0.36 1.20 5.00
N SER A 168 -0.71 1.59 6.22
CA SER A 168 -0.04 1.20 7.47
C SER A 168 1.44 1.61 7.59
N LEU A 169 1.91 2.56 6.77
CA LEU A 169 3.25 3.13 6.88
C LEU A 169 3.18 4.60 7.28
N SER A 170 3.79 4.95 8.42
CA SER A 170 4.04 6.36 8.73
C SER A 170 5.08 6.93 7.76
N HIS A 171 5.04 8.25 7.56
CA HIS A 171 6.03 8.97 6.75
C HIS A 171 7.47 8.61 7.15
N MET A 172 7.76 8.57 8.45
CA MET A 172 9.09 8.22 8.96
C MET A 172 9.46 6.75 8.70
N SER A 173 8.51 5.81 8.83
CA SER A 173 8.74 4.40 8.52
C SER A 173 9.06 4.19 7.04
N PHE A 174 8.37 4.90 6.14
CA PHE A 174 8.66 4.86 4.70
C PHE A 174 10.12 5.27 4.43
N ARG A 175 10.56 6.40 5.00
CA ARG A 175 11.95 6.88 4.83
C ARG A 175 12.99 5.94 5.39
N ARG A 176 12.74 5.31 6.54
CA ARG A 176 13.64 4.32 7.16
C ARG A 176 13.77 3.03 6.36
N LYS A 177 12.64 2.47 5.91
CA LYS A 177 12.59 1.15 5.28
C LYS A 177 12.84 1.18 3.78
N LEU A 178 12.57 2.31 3.12
CA LEU A 178 12.71 2.47 1.67
C LEU A 178 13.61 3.67 1.31
N PRO A 179 14.84 3.77 1.86
CA PRO A 179 15.69 4.93 1.65
C PRO A 179 16.08 5.12 0.19
N LYS A 180 16.25 4.03 -0.57
CA LYS A 180 16.52 4.09 -2.01
C LYS A 180 15.34 4.66 -2.80
N THR A 181 14.11 4.34 -2.40
CA THR A 181 12.90 4.88 -3.05
C THR A 181 12.78 6.38 -2.79
N VAL A 182 13.03 6.80 -1.54
CA VAL A 182 13.07 8.22 -1.19
C VAL A 182 14.14 8.96 -2.00
N ASP A 183 15.34 8.40 -2.11
CA ASP A 183 16.42 8.97 -2.92
C ASP A 183 15.99 9.15 -4.38
N VAL A 184 15.30 8.17 -4.97
CA VAL A 184 14.76 8.27 -6.34
C VAL A 184 13.76 9.41 -6.46
N LEU A 185 12.80 9.48 -5.53
CA LEU A 185 11.74 10.49 -5.54
C LEU A 185 12.31 11.91 -5.38
N GLU A 186 13.18 12.12 -4.39
CA GLU A 186 13.72 13.44 -4.05
C GLU A 186 14.77 13.91 -5.08
N LYS A 187 15.72 13.04 -5.47
CA LYS A 187 16.89 13.46 -6.28
C LYS A 187 16.68 13.36 -7.78
N TYR A 188 15.96 12.35 -8.25
CA TYR A 188 15.86 12.06 -9.69
C TYR A 188 14.53 12.53 -10.27
N ILE A 189 13.44 12.36 -9.53
CA ILE A 189 12.10 12.79 -9.97
C ILE A 189 11.85 14.25 -9.59
N GLY A 190 12.56 14.79 -8.58
CA GLY A 190 12.34 16.15 -8.09
C GLY A 190 11.00 16.28 -7.34
N SER A 191 10.58 15.21 -6.68
CA SER A 191 9.29 15.15 -5.97
C SER A 191 9.28 16.10 -4.77
N VAL A 192 8.14 16.76 -4.54
CA VAL A 192 7.92 17.56 -3.34
C VAL A 192 7.45 16.65 -2.21
N VAL A 193 8.27 16.52 -1.16
CA VAL A 193 7.92 15.78 0.06
C VAL A 193 7.25 16.74 1.04
N LEU A 194 5.98 16.50 1.34
CA LEU A 194 5.21 17.27 2.32
C LEU A 194 5.51 16.72 3.73
N ASN A 195 5.97 17.59 4.63
CA ASN A 195 6.20 17.28 6.05
C ASN A 195 5.09 17.86 6.91
#